data_AF-A0A2X2IW80-F1
#
_entry.id   AF-A0A2X2IW80-F1
#
_cell.length_a   1.000
_cell.length_b   1.000
_cell.length_c   1.000
_cell.angle_alpha   90.00
_cell.angle_beta   90.00
_cell.angle_gamma   90.00
#
_symmetry.space_group_name_H-M   'P 1'
#
loop_
_entity.id
_entity.type
_entity.pdbx_description
1 polymer ?
#
loop_
_entity_poly.entity_id
_entity_poly.type
_entity_poly.pdbx_seq_one_letter_code
_entity_poly.pdbx_strand_id
1 'polypeptide(L)'
;MQQTLATLDSYIQNLRPELYIDLQSSLSAEEFRALEQQYDMEIPQNLKALYRWKNGQCNTSCEAFVNNSTFIPLEEELDTA
;
A
#
# COMPACT_ATOMS: atom_id res chain seq x y z
N MET A 1 -5.58 -11.85 7.32
CA MET A 1 -4.86 -10.91 6.44
C MET A 1 -4.04 -11.61 5.35
N GLN A 2 -3.08 -12.48 5.69
CA GLN A 2 -2.14 -13.06 4.72
C GLN A 2 -2.81 -13.75 3.52
N GLN A 3 -3.81 -14.60 3.75
CA GLN A 3 -4.50 -15.29 2.65
C GLN A 3 -5.26 -14.33 1.73
N THR A 4 -5.90 -13.30 2.31
CA THR A 4 -6.59 -12.25 1.54
C THR A 4 -5.62 -11.48 0.65
N LEU A 5 -4.44 -11.12 1.16
CA LEU A 5 -3.41 -10.43 0.39
C LEU A 5 -2.83 -11.31 -0.72
N ALA A 6 -2.61 -12.60 -0.46
CA ALA A 6 -2.13 -13.53 -1.48
C ALA A 6 -3.15 -13.71 -2.63
N THR A 7 -4.44 -13.80 -2.32
CA THR A 7 -5.50 -13.83 -3.34
C THR A 7 -5.56 -12.52 -4.11
N LEU A 8 -5.47 -11.39 -3.42
CA LEU A 8 -5.47 -10.05 -4.04
C LEU A 8 -4.29 -9.88 -5.00
N ASP A 9 -3.09 -10.23 -4.56
CA ASP A 9 -1.86 -10.17 -5.35
C ASP A 9 -2.00 -10.97 -6.64
N SER A 10 -2.43 -12.24 -6.52
CA SER A 10 -2.66 -13.11 -7.67
C SER A 10 -3.71 -12.53 -8.62
N TYR A 11 -4.80 -11.97 -8.10
CA TYR A 11 -5.86 -11.41 -8.94
C TYR A 11 -5.41 -10.15 -9.68
N ILE A 12 -4.71 -9.23 -9.01
CA ILE A 12 -4.23 -8.01 -9.66
C ILE A 12 -3.17 -8.36 -10.71
N GLN A 13 -2.21 -9.24 -10.40
CA GLN A 13 -1.20 -9.67 -11.37
C GLN A 13 -1.80 -10.27 -12.63
N ASN A 14 -2.85 -11.10 -12.50
CA ASN A 14 -3.43 -11.82 -13.64
C ASN A 14 -4.48 -11.01 -14.40
N LEU A 15 -5.28 -10.19 -13.70
CA LEU A 15 -6.43 -9.50 -14.29
C LEU A 15 -6.15 -8.03 -14.61
N ARG A 16 -5.18 -7.42 -13.93
CA ARG A 16 -4.89 -5.98 -13.99
C ARG A 16 -3.37 -5.71 -13.99
N PRO A 17 -2.64 -6.20 -15.01
CA PRO A 17 -1.19 -6.10 -15.05
C PRO A 17 -0.70 -4.65 -15.15
N GLU A 18 -1.47 -3.75 -15.78
CA GLU A 18 -1.16 -2.32 -15.86
C GLU A 18 -1.14 -1.69 -14.46
N LEU A 19 -2.22 -1.83 -13.68
CA LEU A 19 -2.24 -1.46 -12.26
C LEU A 19 -1.09 -2.10 -11.48
N TYR A 20 -0.80 -3.39 -11.71
CA TYR A 20 0.24 -4.09 -10.96
C TYR A 20 1.64 -3.48 -11.15
N ILE A 21 1.94 -2.97 -12.35
CA ILE A 21 3.21 -2.29 -12.66
C ILE A 21 3.32 -0.97 -11.88
N ASP A 22 2.20 -0.28 -11.69
CA ASP A 22 2.15 0.99 -10.98
C ASP A 22 2.20 0.83 -9.45
N LEU A 23 2.05 -0.38 -8.91
CA LEU A 23 2.13 -0.64 -7.47
C LEU A 23 3.57 -0.58 -6.94
N GLN A 24 3.79 0.33 -6.00
CA GLN A 24 5.10 0.57 -5.39
C GLN A 24 5.56 -0.60 -4.52
N SER A 25 6.87 -0.76 -4.38
CA SER A 25 7.49 -1.77 -3.53
C SER A 25 6.96 -1.73 -2.09
N SER A 26 7.00 -2.87 -1.41
CA SER A 26 6.61 -3.00 -0.01
C SER A 26 7.45 -2.13 0.91
N LEU A 27 6.85 -1.62 1.99
CA LEU A 27 7.59 -0.99 3.08
C LEU A 27 8.30 -2.03 3.96
N SER A 28 9.54 -1.70 4.32
CA SER A 28 10.41 -2.40 5.26
C SER A 28 10.08 -2.07 6.72
N ALA A 29 10.62 -2.85 7.65
CA ALA A 29 10.41 -2.62 9.09
C ALA A 29 11.04 -1.29 9.55
N GLU A 30 12.15 -0.90 8.93
CA GLU A 30 12.86 0.35 9.15
C GLU A 30 12.03 1.55 8.70
N GLU A 31 11.40 1.46 7.52
CA GLU A 31 10.50 2.51 7.01
C GLU A 31 9.26 2.67 7.90
N PHE A 32 8.63 1.58 8.34
CA PHE A 32 7.53 1.68 9.31
C PHE A 32 7.97 2.36 10.60
N ARG A 33 9.14 1.99 11.13
CA ARG A 33 9.67 2.62 12.35
C ARG A 33 9.93 4.11 12.16
N ALA A 34 10.44 4.52 11.01
CA ALA A 34 10.66 5.93 10.70
C ALA A 34 9.33 6.70 10.68
N LEU A 35 8.30 6.16 10.02
CA LEU A 35 6.96 6.77 9.98
C LEU A 35 6.33 6.85 11.38
N GLU A 36 6.38 5.77 12.16
CA GLU A 36 5.84 5.75 13.53
C GLU A 36 6.52 6.79 14.44
N GLN A 37 7.84 6.99 14.27
CA GLN A 37 8.59 8.02 14.99
C GLN A 37 8.27 9.44 14.51
N GLN A 38 8.11 9.64 13.21
CA GLN A 38 7.81 10.93 12.61
C GLN A 38 6.45 11.47 13.06
N TYR A 39 5.44 10.60 13.09
CA TYR A 39 4.06 10.96 13.41
C TYR A 39 3.67 10.69 14.87
N ASP A 40 4.62 10.26 15.72
CA ASP A 40 4.42 9.91 17.14
C ASP A 40 3.21 8.99 17.36
N MET A 41 3.11 7.94 16.54
CA MET A 41 1.96 7.02 16.56
C MET A 41 2.36 5.57 16.28
N GLU A 42 1.46 4.65 16.59
CA GLU A 42 1.61 3.23 16.22
C GLU A 42 0.72 2.91 15.03
N ILE A 43 1.33 2.46 13.93
CA ILE A 43 0.60 2.02 12.74
C ILE A 43 -0.02 0.64 13.05
N PRO A 44 -1.35 0.48 12.92
CA PRO A 44 -2.01 -0.78 13.23
C PRO A 44 -1.42 -1.96 12.46
N GLN A 45 -1.28 -3.11 13.11
CA GLN A 45 -0.67 -4.31 12.52
C GLN A 45 -1.31 -4.74 11.20
N ASN A 46 -2.62 -4.55 11.08
CA ASN A 46 -3.38 -4.84 9.89
C ASN A 46 -3.01 -3.92 8.72
N LEU A 47 -2.77 -2.64 9.01
CA LEU A 47 -2.33 -1.65 8.03
C LEU A 47 -0.88 -1.92 7.62
N LYS A 48 0.01 -2.23 8.58
CA LYS A 48 1.38 -2.68 8.30
C LYS A 48 1.39 -3.87 7.36
N ALA A 49 0.51 -4.85 7.56
CA ALA A 49 0.45 -6.02 6.69
C ALA A 49 0.07 -5.68 5.24
N LEU A 50 -0.81 -4.70 5.01
CA LEU A 50 -1.16 -4.21 3.68
C LEU A 50 0.02 -3.49 3.02
N TYR A 51 0.66 -2.56 3.73
CA TYR A 51 1.78 -1.78 3.20
C TYR A 51 3.10 -2.57 3.10
N ARG A 52 3.22 -3.70 3.82
CA ARG A 52 4.27 -4.72 3.58
C ARG A 52 4.04 -5.54 2.32
N TRP A 53 2.85 -5.52 1.75
CA TRP A 53 2.62 -6.12 0.45
C TRP A 53 2.98 -5.13 -0.66
N LYS A 54 2.39 -3.93 -0.66
CA LYS A 54 2.68 -2.85 -1.63
C LYS A 54 2.48 -1.47 -0.98
N ASN A 55 3.34 -0.49 -1.29
CA ASN A 55 3.25 0.86 -0.74
C ASN A 55 2.39 1.80 -1.61
N GLY A 56 1.14 1.42 -1.86
CA GLY A 56 0.29 2.19 -2.76
C GLY A 56 0.66 2.04 -4.24
N GLN A 57 0.07 2.90 -5.05
CA GLN A 57 0.32 3.08 -6.48
C GLN A 57 1.11 4.37 -6.71
N CYS A 58 1.74 4.49 -7.87
CA CYS A 58 2.40 5.74 -8.28
C CYS A 58 1.37 6.88 -8.38
N ASN A 59 1.74 8.10 -7.97
CA ASN A 59 0.84 9.26 -7.97
C ASN A 59 0.40 9.71 -9.36
N THR A 60 1.11 9.26 -10.40
CA THR A 60 0.71 9.49 -11.80
C THR A 60 -0.26 8.43 -12.32
N SER A 61 -0.53 7.38 -11.55
CA SER A 61 -1.47 6.32 -11.91
C SER A 61 -2.90 6.76 -11.60
N CYS A 62 -3.67 7.00 -12.66
CA CYS A 62 -5.10 7.31 -12.58
C CYS A 62 -5.98 6.04 -12.51
N GLU A 63 -5.37 4.84 -12.52
CA GLU A 63 -6.13 3.61 -12.47
C GLU A 63 -6.67 3.36 -11.05
N ALA A 64 -7.97 3.13 -10.93
CA ALA A 64 -8.60 2.92 -9.62
C ALA A 64 -8.18 1.58 -9.01
N PHE A 65 -7.71 1.56 -7.77
CA PHE A 65 -7.42 0.32 -7.05
C PHE A 65 -8.70 -0.46 -6.73
N VAL A 66 -9.66 0.17 -6.04
CA VAL A 66 -10.94 -0.45 -5.66
C VAL A 66 -12.05 0.59 -5.63
N ASN A 67 -13.23 0.30 -6.22
CA ASN A 67 -14.42 1.17 -6.16
C ASN A 67 -14.17 2.66 -6.46
N ASN A 68 -13.38 2.96 -7.51
CA ASN A 68 -12.95 4.32 -7.87
C ASN A 68 -12.04 5.03 -6.84
N SER A 69 -11.52 4.31 -5.87
CA SER A 69 -10.47 4.77 -4.96
C SER A 69 -9.11 4.30 -5.45
N THR A 70 -8.11 5.18 -5.36
CA THR A 70 -6.71 4.85 -5.56
C THR A 70 -6.12 4.27 -4.26
N PHE A 71 -5.04 3.52 -4.38
CA PHE A 71 -4.27 3.05 -3.23
C PHE A 71 -3.07 3.97 -3.04
N ILE A 72 -3.15 4.93 -2.13
CA ILE A 72 -2.10 5.94 -1.92
C ILE A 72 -0.93 5.39 -1.10
N PRO A 73 0.29 5.94 -1.26
CA PRO A 73 1.42 5.63 -0.39
C PRO A 73 1.16 6.02 1.06
N LEU A 74 1.72 5.25 2.00
CA LEU A 74 1.41 5.46 3.42
C LEU A 74 1.87 6.81 3.95
N GLU A 75 3.07 7.24 3.57
CA GLU A 75 3.64 8.51 3.99
C GLU A 75 2.76 9.69 3.56
N GLU A 76 2.24 9.65 2.33
CA GLU A 76 1.36 10.71 1.78
C GLU A 76 0.02 10.79 2.51
N GLU A 77 -0.57 9.65 2.87
CA GLU A 77 -1.79 9.64 3.68
C GLU A 77 -1.53 10.28 5.05
N LEU A 78 -0.38 9.97 5.67
CA LEU A 78 -0.02 10.51 6.97
C LEU A 78 0.32 12.00 6.92
N ASP A 79 0.90 12.49 5.82
CA ASP A 79 1.17 13.93 5.61
C ASP A 79 -0.11 14.76 5.51
N THR A 80 -1.24 14.13 5.15
CA THR A 80 -2.53 14.82 4.92
C THR A 80 -3.58 14.62 6.01
N ALA A 81 -3.29 13.76 7.01
CA ALA A 81 -4.16 13.45 8.15
C ALA A 81 -4.12 14.52 9.26
#